data_AF-A0AAV3PTK7-F1
#
_entry.id   AF-A0AAV3PTK7-F1
#
_cell.length_a   1.000
_cell.length_b   1.000
_cell.length_c   1.000
_cell.angle_alpha   90.00
_cell.angle_beta   90.00
_cell.angle_gamma   90.00
#
_symmetry.space_group_name_H-M   'P 1'
#
loop_
_entity.id
_entity.type
_entity.pdbx_description
1 polymer ?
#
loop_
_entity_poly.entity_id
_entity_poly.type
_entity_poly.pdbx_seq_one_letter_code
_entity_poly.pdbx_strand_id
1 'polypeptide(L)'
;MRLHLPEYIKRRHRRSFTTLKSIFQLFSRMINPTAQNEAQGESPPLDPTQPSIPISYPLKTLEELASRAYLESFHYPFNKAKVKLQSNINMPNRGRILVCHDMAGGYVDDKWVQGGGNADAYGIWHWYLIDVFVYFSHYLVTLPPPCWTNAAHKHGVKVPYCCFIP
;
A
#
# COMPACT_ATOMS: atom_id res chain seq x y z
N MET A 1 -13.70 4.75 35.33
CA MET A 1 -14.84 5.69 35.15
C MET A 1 -14.29 7.11 34.93
N ARG A 2 -14.05 7.49 33.67
CA ARG A 2 -13.90 8.88 33.20
C ARG A 2 -14.34 8.89 31.75
N LEU A 3 -15.61 9.24 31.54
CA LEU A 3 -16.18 9.43 30.20
C LEU A 3 -15.64 10.76 29.67
N HIS A 4 -14.93 10.71 28.55
CA HIS A 4 -14.46 11.87 27.82
C HIS A 4 -15.68 12.65 27.29
N LEU A 5 -15.95 13.79 27.93
CA LEU A 5 -16.98 14.79 27.60
C LEU A 5 -17.10 15.20 26.10
N PRO A 6 -16.06 15.13 25.24
CA PRO A 6 -16.18 15.50 23.82
C PRO A 6 -17.12 14.60 22.99
N GLU A 7 -17.20 13.31 23.31
CA GLU A 7 -18.02 12.33 22.57
C GLU A 7 -19.53 12.55 22.77
N TYR A 8 -19.93 13.03 23.95
CA TYR A 8 -21.33 13.28 24.31
C TYR A 8 -21.93 14.50 23.58
N ILE A 9 -21.14 15.56 23.41
CA ILE A 9 -21.59 16.81 22.76
C ILE A 9 -21.79 16.59 21.25
N LYS A 10 -20.93 15.78 20.62
CA LYS A 10 -20.99 15.44 19.19
C LYS A 10 -22.30 14.75 18.80
N ARG A 11 -22.94 14.05 19.74
CA ARG A 11 -24.20 13.32 19.53
C ARG A 11 -25.46 14.19 19.60
N ARG A 12 -25.41 15.38 20.21
CA ARG A 12 -26.60 16.22 20.46
C ARG A 12 -26.85 17.32 19.42
N HIS A 13 -25.86 17.73 18.63
CA HIS A 13 -25.99 18.82 17.63
C HIS A 13 -25.53 18.41 16.21
N ARG A 14 -26.14 17.35 15.66
CA ARG A 14 -25.83 16.80 14.33
C ARG A 14 -26.09 17.76 13.16
N ARG A 15 -26.98 18.75 13.32
CA ARG A 15 -27.38 19.69 12.25
C ARG A 15 -26.52 20.96 12.14
N SER A 16 -25.82 21.36 13.19
CA SER A 16 -24.94 22.56 13.16
C SER A 16 -23.55 22.27 12.60
N PHE A 17 -23.09 21.02 12.70
CA PHE A 17 -21.77 20.58 12.21
C PHE A 17 -21.68 20.46 10.68
N THR A 18 -22.80 20.25 9.98
CA THR A 18 -22.81 20.07 8.53
C THR A 18 -22.56 21.38 7.78
N THR A 19 -23.10 22.49 8.28
CA THR A 19 -22.96 23.81 7.64
C THR A 19 -21.53 24.34 7.72
N LEU A 20 -20.86 24.17 8.87
CA LEU A 20 -19.45 24.56 9.05
C LEU A 20 -18.48 23.74 8.19
N LYS A 21 -18.74 22.44 7.98
CA LYS A 21 -17.96 21.62 7.06
C LYS A 21 -18.08 22.09 5.61
N SER A 22 -19.28 22.46 5.18
CA SER A 22 -19.52 22.96 3.82
C SER A 22 -18.80 24.28 3.55
N ILE A 23 -18.81 25.21 4.53
CA ILE A 23 -18.10 26.49 4.43
C ILE A 23 -16.58 26.26 4.39
N PHE A 24 -16.04 25.39 5.26
CA PHE A 24 -14.62 25.04 5.23
C PHE A 24 -14.20 24.40 3.90
N GLN A 25 -15.02 23.49 3.35
CA GLN A 25 -14.78 22.88 2.04
C GLN A 25 -14.79 23.90 0.89
N LEU A 26 -15.69 24.90 0.95
CA LEU A 26 -15.73 26.01 0.00
C LEU A 26 -14.48 26.89 0.10
N PHE A 27 -14.04 27.25 1.31
CA PHE A 27 -12.81 28.01 1.51
C PHE A 27 -11.56 27.24 1.08
N SER A 28 -11.47 25.93 1.36
CA SER A 28 -10.36 25.09 0.87
C SER A 28 -10.30 25.03 -0.66
N ARG A 29 -11.45 25.03 -1.35
CA ARG A 29 -11.51 25.07 -2.82
C ARG A 29 -11.08 26.41 -3.42
N MET A 30 -11.23 27.52 -2.70
CA MET A 30 -10.81 28.85 -3.18
C MET A 30 -9.31 29.12 -2.97
N ILE A 31 -8.65 28.43 -2.04
CA ILE A 31 -7.23 28.63 -1.71
C ILE A 31 -6.30 27.73 -2.54
N ASN A 32 -6.79 26.61 -3.08
CA ASN A 32 -6.04 25.72 -3.98
C ASN A 32 -6.82 25.43 -5.28
N PRO A 33 -6.72 26.29 -6.31
CA PRO A 33 -7.35 26.05 -7.61
C PRO A 33 -6.74 24.85 -8.36
N THR A 34 -5.57 24.37 -7.92
CA THR A 34 -4.79 23.31 -8.57
C THR A 34 -5.09 21.90 -8.08
N ALA A 35 -6.05 21.69 -7.17
CA ALA A 35 -6.53 20.35 -6.83
C ALA A 35 -7.56 19.81 -7.84
N GLN A 36 -7.39 20.16 -9.12
CA GLN A 36 -8.15 19.58 -10.22
C GLN A 36 -7.36 18.43 -10.81
N ASN A 37 -7.92 17.22 -10.63
CA ASN A 37 -7.77 16.10 -11.54
C ASN A 37 -6.33 15.77 -11.95
N GLU A 38 -5.63 14.97 -11.13
CA GLU A 38 -4.78 13.93 -11.69
C GLU A 38 -5.70 12.88 -12.34
N ALA A 39 -6.30 13.26 -13.47
CA ALA A 39 -6.65 12.28 -14.48
C ALA A 39 -5.34 11.54 -14.78
N GLN A 40 -5.40 10.20 -14.82
CA GLN A 40 -4.33 9.36 -15.34
C GLN A 40 -4.08 9.74 -16.80
N GLY A 41 -3.38 10.84 -17.05
CA GLY A 41 -2.68 11.05 -18.30
C GLY A 41 -1.65 9.94 -18.36
N GLU A 42 -1.66 9.18 -19.46
CA GLU A 42 -0.69 8.11 -19.69
C GLU A 42 0.71 8.68 -19.52
N SER A 43 1.29 8.46 -18.34
CA SER A 43 2.72 8.65 -18.14
C SER A 43 3.41 7.78 -19.19
N PRO A 44 4.48 8.28 -19.83
CA PRO A 44 5.22 7.48 -20.80
C PRO A 44 5.56 6.11 -20.20
N PRO A 45 5.60 5.05 -21.01
CA PRO A 45 5.94 3.72 -20.54
C PRO A 45 7.21 3.77 -19.68
N LEU A 46 7.16 3.18 -18.48
CA LEU A 46 8.32 3.09 -17.61
C LEU A 46 9.45 2.38 -18.36
N ASP A 47 10.59 3.05 -18.56
CA ASP A 47 11.83 2.40 -18.96
C ASP A 47 12.56 1.93 -17.69
N PRO A 48 12.55 0.63 -17.37
CA PRO A 48 13.11 0.12 -16.12
C PRO A 48 14.64 0.14 -16.10
N THR A 49 15.29 0.48 -17.22
CA THR A 49 16.76 0.56 -17.32
C THR A 49 17.30 1.93 -16.93
N GLN A 50 16.45 2.97 -16.94
CA GLN A 50 16.87 4.33 -16.65
C GLN A 50 16.91 4.64 -15.15
N PRO A 51 17.94 5.38 -14.68
CA PRO A 51 17.97 5.86 -13.31
C PRO A 51 16.79 6.77 -12.99
N SER A 52 16.12 6.51 -11.87
CA SER A 52 14.95 7.27 -11.41
C SER A 52 14.71 7.07 -9.90
N ILE A 53 13.61 7.60 -9.36
CA ILE A 53 13.20 7.28 -8.00
C ILE A 53 12.82 5.79 -7.94
N PRO A 54 13.40 4.98 -7.04
CA PRO A 54 13.13 3.55 -7.01
C PRO A 54 11.65 3.23 -6.72
N ILE A 55 11.04 2.43 -7.61
CA ILE A 55 9.67 1.95 -7.49
C ILE A 55 9.59 0.43 -7.62
N SER A 56 8.56 -0.14 -7.02
CA SER A 56 8.07 -1.48 -7.27
C SER A 56 7.04 -1.45 -8.39
N TYR A 57 7.04 -2.47 -9.23
CA TYR A 57 6.12 -2.61 -10.36
C TYR A 57 5.89 -4.10 -10.66
N PRO A 58 4.74 -4.45 -11.27
CA PRO A 58 4.39 -5.82 -11.61
C PRO A 58 5.06 -6.29 -12.91
N LEU A 59 4.94 -7.58 -13.21
CA LEU A 59 5.12 -8.12 -14.57
C LEU A 59 3.75 -8.33 -15.18
N LYS A 60 3.52 -7.75 -16.35
CA LYS A 60 2.21 -7.70 -17.01
C LYS A 60 2.04 -8.81 -18.05
N THR A 61 3.13 -9.28 -18.65
CA THR A 61 3.10 -10.28 -19.73
C THR A 61 3.98 -11.49 -19.43
N LEU A 62 3.68 -12.61 -20.10
CA LEU A 62 4.53 -13.81 -20.02
C LEU A 62 5.91 -13.56 -20.64
N GLU A 63 6.01 -12.67 -21.63
CA GLU A 63 7.27 -12.28 -22.25
C GLU A 63 8.16 -11.51 -21.27
N GLU A 64 7.60 -10.55 -20.52
CA GLU A 64 8.32 -9.84 -19.46
C GLU A 64 8.84 -10.83 -18.40
N LEU A 65 8.01 -11.80 -17.99
CA LEU A 65 8.41 -12.85 -17.05
C LEU A 65 9.52 -13.75 -17.62
N ALA A 66 9.40 -14.16 -18.88
CA ALA A 66 10.35 -15.06 -19.54
C ALA A 66 11.70 -14.38 -19.82
N SER A 67 11.69 -13.11 -20.21
CA SER A 67 12.89 -12.32 -20.53
C SER A 67 13.81 -12.13 -19.33
N ARG A 68 13.26 -12.20 -18.10
CA ARG A 68 13.94 -11.85 -16.84
C ARG A 68 14.49 -10.42 -16.81
N ALA A 69 14.05 -9.54 -17.70
CA ALA A 69 14.51 -8.15 -17.78
C ALA A 69 14.37 -7.38 -16.45
N TYR A 70 13.39 -7.75 -15.63
CA TYR A 70 13.23 -7.21 -14.28
C TYR A 70 14.50 -7.32 -13.44
N LEU A 71 15.23 -8.44 -13.51
CA LEU A 71 16.43 -8.68 -12.70
C LEU A 71 17.60 -7.77 -13.09
N GLU A 72 17.60 -7.23 -14.30
CA GLU A 72 18.60 -6.31 -14.82
C GLU A 72 18.15 -4.84 -14.72
N SER A 73 16.95 -4.58 -14.21
CA SER A 73 16.42 -3.22 -14.07
C SER A 73 17.18 -2.39 -13.04
N PHE A 74 17.24 -1.08 -13.26
CA PHE A 74 17.75 -0.10 -12.29
C PHE A 74 17.05 -0.23 -10.92
N HIS A 75 15.77 -0.60 -10.92
CA HIS A 75 14.93 -0.71 -9.73
C HIS A 75 15.16 -2.00 -8.92
N TYR A 76 15.67 -3.08 -9.53
CA TYR A 76 15.76 -4.39 -8.90
C TYR A 76 16.56 -4.43 -7.60
N PRO A 77 17.75 -3.79 -7.49
CA PRO A 77 18.50 -3.77 -6.23
C PRO A 77 17.70 -3.18 -5.06
N PHE A 78 16.79 -2.25 -5.34
CA PHE A 78 15.94 -1.59 -4.36
C PHE A 78 14.69 -2.40 -3.99
N ASN A 79 14.19 -3.22 -4.93
CA ASN A 79 13.05 -4.12 -4.72
C ASN A 79 13.38 -5.39 -3.92
N LYS A 80 14.60 -5.51 -3.40
CA LYS A 80 14.99 -6.59 -2.48
C LYS A 80 14.68 -6.20 -1.03
N ALA A 81 13.79 -6.96 -0.41
CA ALA A 81 13.57 -6.87 1.03
C ALA A 81 14.87 -7.19 1.79
N LYS A 82 15.18 -6.40 2.81
CA LYS A 82 16.39 -6.54 3.64
C LYS A 82 16.11 -7.24 4.96
N VAL A 83 14.87 -7.23 5.42
CA VAL A 83 14.46 -7.91 6.65
C VAL A 83 14.21 -9.38 6.32
N LYS A 84 14.96 -10.28 6.96
CA LYS A 84 14.72 -11.72 6.86
C LYS A 84 13.49 -12.10 7.68
N LEU A 85 12.69 -13.02 7.16
CA LEU A 85 11.61 -13.62 7.94
C LEU A 85 12.20 -14.33 9.16
N GLN A 86 11.77 -13.91 10.35
CA GLN A 86 12.08 -14.66 11.56
C GLN A 86 11.26 -15.94 11.56
N SER A 87 11.94 -17.08 11.57
CA SER A 87 11.30 -18.37 11.75
C SER A 87 10.83 -18.49 13.20
N ASN A 88 9.58 -18.13 13.47
CA ASN A 88 8.94 -18.53 14.72
C ASN A 88 8.69 -20.03 14.67
N ILE A 89 9.51 -20.79 15.41
CA ILE A 89 9.41 -22.25 15.52
C ILE A 89 8.09 -22.66 16.19
N ASN A 90 7.53 -21.78 17.03
CA ASN A 90 6.27 -22.01 17.74
C ASN A 90 5.18 -21.08 17.18
N MET A 91 4.29 -21.64 16.36
CA MET A 91 3.07 -20.95 15.98
C MET A 91 2.12 -20.88 17.18
N PRO A 92 1.41 -19.75 17.39
CA PRO A 92 0.47 -19.65 18.49
C PRO A 92 -0.68 -20.63 18.31
N ASN A 93 -1.18 -21.19 19.41
CA ASN A 93 -2.34 -22.09 19.42
C ASN A 93 -3.64 -21.29 19.25
N ARG A 94 -3.83 -20.73 18.06
CA ARG A 94 -5.03 -19.97 17.63
C ARG A 94 -5.32 -20.23 16.15
N GLY A 95 -6.52 -19.85 15.71
CA GLY A 95 -6.85 -19.77 14.29
C GLY A 95 -5.87 -18.86 13.54
N ARG A 96 -5.54 -19.22 12.30
CA ARG A 96 -4.62 -18.46 11.45
C ARG A 96 -5.38 -17.45 10.61
N ILE A 97 -4.83 -16.25 10.47
CA ILE A 97 -5.42 -15.15 9.72
C ILE A 97 -4.53 -14.84 8.51
N LEU A 98 -5.17 -14.86 7.34
CA LEU A 98 -4.60 -14.36 6.09
C LEU A 98 -5.24 -13.01 5.79
N VAL A 99 -4.40 -12.01 5.53
CA VAL A 99 -4.83 -10.70 5.04
C VAL A 99 -4.43 -10.58 3.58
N CYS A 100 -5.40 -10.28 2.71
CA CYS A 100 -5.18 -10.00 1.30
C CYS A 100 -5.36 -8.50 1.08
N HIS A 101 -4.29 -7.82 0.71
CA HIS A 101 -4.31 -6.42 0.30
C HIS A 101 -4.65 -6.35 -1.18
N ASP A 102 -5.90 -6.01 -1.48
CA ASP A 102 -6.41 -5.81 -2.84
C ASP A 102 -6.77 -4.33 -3.04
N MET A 103 -5.76 -3.53 -3.38
CA MET A 103 -5.97 -2.14 -3.74
C MET A 103 -6.11 -2.05 -5.25
N ALA A 104 -7.26 -1.58 -5.73
CA ALA A 104 -7.53 -1.42 -7.15
C ALA A 104 -6.40 -0.66 -7.86
N GLY A 105 -5.93 -1.22 -8.98
CA GLY A 105 -4.79 -0.71 -9.74
C GLY A 105 -3.42 -1.22 -9.27
N GLY A 106 -3.26 -1.57 -7.99
CA GLY A 106 -1.99 -1.99 -7.38
C GLY A 106 -0.86 -0.95 -7.53
N TYR A 107 0.18 -1.03 -6.70
CA TYR A 107 1.37 -0.18 -6.84
C TYR A 107 1.01 1.32 -6.94
N VAL A 108 0.21 1.82 -6.00
CA VAL A 108 -0.23 3.22 -5.94
C VAL A 108 0.72 4.00 -5.03
N ASP A 109 0.32 4.33 -3.81
CA ASP A 109 1.17 4.90 -2.77
C ASP A 109 2.24 3.92 -2.27
N ASP A 110 1.96 2.63 -2.42
CA ASP A 110 2.81 1.54 -1.94
C ASP A 110 3.85 1.07 -2.98
N LYS A 111 3.88 1.68 -4.19
CA LYS A 111 4.97 1.44 -5.15
C LYS A 111 6.31 1.96 -4.68
N TRP A 112 6.32 2.96 -3.80
CA TRP A 112 7.55 3.59 -3.34
C TRP A 112 8.28 2.65 -2.37
N VAL A 113 9.51 2.27 -2.74
CA VAL A 113 10.31 1.26 -2.03
C VAL A 113 10.48 1.56 -0.54
N GLN A 114 10.55 2.84 -0.16
CA GLN A 114 10.72 3.30 1.22
C GLN A 114 9.47 3.96 1.82
N GLY A 115 8.30 3.76 1.19
CA GLY A 115 7.07 4.46 1.52
C GLY A 115 7.01 5.87 0.93
N GLY A 116 5.89 6.56 1.16
CA GLY A 116 5.63 7.91 0.69
C GLY A 116 5.17 8.83 1.82
N GLY A 117 4.90 10.09 1.49
CA GLY A 117 4.43 11.11 2.44
C GLY A 117 2.91 11.12 2.68
N ASN A 118 2.15 10.23 2.03
CA ASN A 118 0.69 10.19 2.19
C ASN A 118 0.30 9.60 3.56
N ALA A 119 -0.21 10.45 4.45
CA ALA A 119 -0.67 10.04 5.78
C ALA A 119 -1.95 9.17 5.74
N ASP A 120 -2.72 9.24 4.65
CA ASP A 120 -3.95 8.48 4.45
C ASP A 120 -3.70 7.16 3.69
N ALA A 121 -2.44 6.82 3.40
CA ALA A 121 -2.09 5.56 2.75
C ALA A 121 -2.50 4.36 3.60
N TYR A 122 -2.89 3.27 2.93
CA TYR A 122 -3.26 2.04 3.61
C TYR A 122 -2.09 1.50 4.43
N GLY A 123 -2.36 1.18 5.70
CA GLY A 123 -1.37 0.68 6.64
C GLY A 123 -1.95 -0.36 7.58
N ILE A 124 -1.10 -1.28 8.02
CA ILE A 124 -1.45 -2.35 8.95
C ILE A 124 -0.76 -2.09 10.29
N TRP A 125 -1.54 -2.09 11.38
CA TRP A 125 -1.04 -1.88 12.74
C TRP A 125 -1.01 -3.18 13.55
N HIS A 126 -1.95 -4.08 13.31
CA HIS A 126 -2.16 -5.29 14.11
C HIS A 126 -1.47 -6.52 13.51
N TRP A 127 -0.21 -6.37 13.09
CA TRP A 127 0.59 -7.45 12.49
C TRP A 127 0.65 -8.73 13.33
N TYR A 128 0.59 -8.61 14.66
CA TYR A 128 0.61 -9.75 15.59
C TYR A 128 -0.59 -10.71 15.45
N LEU A 129 -1.69 -10.27 14.81
CA LEU A 129 -2.84 -11.11 14.51
C LEU A 129 -2.71 -11.84 13.17
N ILE A 130 -1.81 -11.39 12.29
CA ILE A 130 -1.70 -11.86 10.91
C ILE A 130 -0.64 -12.95 10.83
N ASP A 131 -0.94 -14.04 10.14
CA ASP A 131 0.01 -15.13 9.90
C ASP A 131 0.56 -15.10 8.47
N VAL A 132 -0.27 -14.66 7.53
CA VAL A 132 0.07 -14.52 6.10
C VAL A 132 -0.48 -13.19 5.58
N PHE A 133 0.37 -12.43 4.90
CA PHE A 133 -0.01 -11.21 4.21
C PHE A 133 0.22 -11.40 2.71
N VAL A 134 -0.83 -11.26 1.92
CA VAL A 134 -0.78 -11.34 0.45
C VAL A 134 -0.91 -9.93 -0.10
N TYR A 135 0.09 -9.48 -0.85
CA TYR A 135 -0.03 -8.30 -1.69
C TYR A 135 -0.65 -8.72 -3.02
N PHE A 136 -1.94 -8.44 -3.19
CA PHE A 136 -2.68 -8.80 -4.39
C PHE A 136 -2.73 -7.62 -5.36
N SER A 137 -2.61 -7.93 -6.64
CA SER A 137 -2.86 -6.98 -7.71
C SER A 137 -3.48 -7.72 -8.90
N HIS A 138 -4.02 -6.96 -9.84
CA HIS A 138 -4.69 -7.50 -11.02
C HIS A 138 -3.72 -7.78 -12.19
N TYR A 139 -2.41 -7.81 -11.93
CA TYR A 139 -1.39 -8.09 -12.93
C TYR A 139 -0.93 -9.55 -12.89
N LEU A 140 -0.44 -10.05 -14.03
CA LEU A 140 -0.03 -11.44 -14.22
C LEU A 140 0.88 -11.95 -13.10
N VAL A 141 1.98 -11.26 -12.81
CA VAL A 141 2.85 -11.55 -11.66
C VAL A 141 3.02 -10.32 -10.79
N THR A 142 2.64 -10.49 -9.53
CA THR A 142 2.69 -9.45 -8.50
C THR A 142 3.85 -9.74 -7.55
N LEU A 143 4.81 -8.82 -7.52
CA LEU A 143 5.93 -8.81 -6.59
C LEU A 143 5.61 -7.85 -5.43
N PRO A 144 5.51 -8.32 -4.17
CA PRO A 144 5.17 -7.45 -3.06
C PRO A 144 6.23 -6.37 -2.88
N PRO A 145 5.87 -5.08 -2.79
CA PRO A 145 6.83 -4.02 -2.51
C PRO A 145 7.66 -4.31 -1.25
N PRO A 146 8.94 -3.90 -1.23
CA PRO A 146 9.83 -4.19 -0.11
C PRO A 146 9.38 -3.49 1.18
N CYS A 147 8.66 -2.37 1.11
CA CYS A 147 8.07 -1.72 2.29
C CYS A 147 7.10 -2.68 3.03
N TRP A 148 6.23 -3.38 2.30
CA TRP A 148 5.34 -4.40 2.82
C TRP A 148 6.09 -5.63 3.33
N THR A 149 7.00 -6.17 2.50
CA THR A 149 7.75 -7.39 2.85
C THR A 149 8.61 -7.19 4.09
N ASN A 150 9.29 -6.04 4.20
CA ASN A 150 10.11 -5.72 5.37
C ASN A 150 9.26 -5.56 6.63
N ALA A 151 8.10 -4.90 6.54
CA ALA A 151 7.19 -4.75 7.67
C ALA A 151 6.66 -6.11 8.14
N ALA A 152 6.14 -6.92 7.22
CA ALA A 152 5.64 -8.25 7.51
C ALA A 152 6.71 -9.16 8.15
N HIS A 153 7.92 -9.22 7.56
CA HIS A 153 9.01 -10.04 8.09
C HIS A 153 9.48 -9.59 9.47
N LYS A 154 9.48 -8.28 9.76
CA LYS A 154 9.79 -7.74 11.09
C LYS A 154 8.81 -8.24 12.16
N HIS A 155 7.58 -8.56 11.76
CA HIS A 155 6.53 -9.10 12.62
C HIS A 155 6.36 -10.62 12.53
N GLY A 156 7.24 -11.33 11.81
CA GLY A 156 7.15 -12.78 11.64
C GLY A 156 6.04 -13.25 10.71
N VAL A 157 5.48 -12.35 9.89
CA VAL A 157 4.40 -12.62 8.94
C VAL A 157 4.96 -13.05 7.60
N LYS A 158 4.40 -14.13 7.03
CA LYS A 158 4.81 -14.64 5.71
C LYS A 158 4.19 -13.81 4.59
N VAL A 159 4.97 -13.56 3.54
CA VAL A 159 4.53 -12.84 2.34
C VAL A 159 4.78 -13.69 1.09
N PRO A 160 3.78 -14.44 0.59
CA PRO A 160 3.92 -15.14 -0.68
C PRO A 160 3.82 -14.15 -1.86
N TYR A 161 4.41 -14.53 -2.98
CA TYR A 161 4.15 -13.88 -4.27
C TYR A 161 2.74 -14.22 -4.75
N CYS A 162 2.15 -13.34 -5.55
CA CYS A 162 0.83 -13.55 -6.15
C CYS A 162 0.95 -13.63 -7.68
N CYS A 163 0.28 -14.61 -8.28
CA CYS A 163 0.13 -14.76 -9.72
C CYS A 163 -1.37 -14.73 -10.01
N PHE A 164 -1.79 -13.87 -10.93
CA PHE A 164 -3.17 -13.77 -11.38
C PHE A 164 -3.28 -14.35 -12.78
N ILE A 165 -4.09 -15.40 -12.93
CA ILE A 165 -4.39 -16.02 -14.22
C ILE A 165 -5.81 -15.54 -14.60
N PRO A 166 -5.95 -14.69 -15.62
CA PRO A 166 -7.25 -14.21 -16.07
C PRO A 166 -8.12 -15.29 -16.71
#